data_AF-A0A965SRR8-F1
#
_entry.id   AF-A0A965SRR8-F1
#
_cell.length_a   1.000
_cell.length_b   1.000
_cell.length_c   1.000
_cell.angle_alpha   90.00
_cell.angle_beta   90.00
_cell.angle_gamma   90.00
#
_symmetry.space_group_name_H-M   'P 1'
#
loop_
_entity.id
_entity.type
_entity.pdbx_description
1 polymer ?
#
loop_
_entity_poly.entity_id
_entity_poly.type
_entity_poly.pdbx_seq_one_letter_code
_entity_poly.pdbx_strand_id
1 'polypeptide(L)'
;MPTRSDAYELARDVIVPELRRLTPQLNGEQFRLREISQPLIENAIPPQDRDVIIPFQRSLGGESFLRTVKWYVYDFVRNDNFWVNLGGGFFRNRVEQDIDENELQESALEEGDETASEYDGWIYAYTFPSIQKSDGPFPIKVGKTVIDVELRVRDQVRGAALFENPIILASWQVHRVTYTEMAIHSTLKARGLWIDDAPGREWFKTTLATISVVVGNIQG
;
A
#
# COMPACT_ATOMS: atom_id res chain seq x y z
N MET A 1 -29.45 7.30 -14.42
CA MET A 1 -28.45 6.44 -15.08
C MET A 1 -27.32 6.24 -14.10
N PRO A 2 -26.88 4.99 -13.91
CA PRO A 2 -25.79 4.68 -13.00
C PRO A 2 -24.47 5.36 -13.41
N THR A 3 -23.71 5.79 -12.41
CA THR A 3 -22.44 6.51 -12.57
C THR A 3 -21.25 5.67 -12.09
N ARG A 4 -20.03 6.18 -12.33
CA ARG A 4 -18.81 5.56 -11.78
C ARG A 4 -18.78 5.62 -10.24
N SER A 5 -19.34 6.66 -9.63
CA SER A 5 -19.46 6.75 -8.16
C SER A 5 -20.36 5.64 -7.63
N ASP A 6 -21.51 5.44 -8.28
CA ASP A 6 -22.47 4.40 -7.91
C ASP A 6 -21.82 3.00 -7.99
N ALA A 7 -20.95 2.77 -8.99
CA ALA A 7 -20.21 1.52 -9.13
C ALA A 7 -19.18 1.30 -8.01
N TYR A 8 -18.49 2.38 -7.61
CA TYR A 8 -17.53 2.38 -6.51
C TYR A 8 -18.23 2.14 -5.16
N GLU A 9 -19.30 2.88 -4.88
CA GLU A 9 -20.10 2.76 -3.65
C GLU A 9 -20.72 1.38 -3.53
N LEU A 10 -21.31 0.85 -4.61
CA LEU A 10 -21.87 -0.50 -4.60
C LEU A 10 -20.81 -1.56 -4.27
N ALA A 11 -19.62 -1.45 -4.88
CA ALA A 11 -18.52 -2.37 -4.59
C ALA A 11 -18.05 -2.25 -3.13
N ARG A 12 -17.82 -1.02 -2.65
CA ARG A 12 -17.28 -0.73 -1.31
C ARG A 12 -18.24 -1.08 -0.17
N ASP A 13 -19.51 -0.69 -0.32
CA ASP A 13 -20.46 -0.65 0.79
C ASP A 13 -21.41 -1.86 0.80
N VAL A 14 -21.51 -2.59 -0.31
CA VAL A 14 -22.43 -3.74 -0.43
C VAL A 14 -21.68 -5.02 -0.74
N ILE A 15 -20.93 -5.06 -1.85
CA ILE A 15 -20.36 -6.33 -2.34
C ILE A 15 -19.18 -6.79 -1.46
N VAL A 16 -18.22 -5.92 -1.18
CA VAL A 16 -17.03 -6.27 -0.39
C VAL A 16 -17.38 -6.69 1.05
N PRO A 17 -18.25 -5.99 1.79
CA PRO A 17 -18.68 -6.42 3.12
C PRO A 17 -19.35 -7.80 3.11
N GLU A 18 -20.17 -8.08 2.10
CA GLU A 18 -20.82 -9.39 1.98
C GLU A 18 -19.81 -10.50 1.64
N LEU A 19 -18.81 -10.22 0.81
CA LEU A 19 -17.68 -11.13 0.59
C LEU A 19 -16.94 -11.43 1.90
N ARG A 20 -16.69 -10.43 2.76
CA ARG A 20 -16.04 -10.63 4.08
C ARG A 20 -16.89 -11.49 5.02
N ARG A 21 -18.21 -11.46 4.87
CA ARG A 21 -19.13 -12.30 5.66
C ARG A 21 -19.13 -13.76 5.19
N LEU A 22 -19.05 -13.99 3.88
CA LEU A 22 -19.16 -15.31 3.27
C LEU A 22 -17.83 -16.08 3.27
N THR A 23 -16.74 -15.41 2.93
CA THR A 23 -15.45 -16.07 2.68
C THR A 23 -14.84 -16.77 3.91
N PRO A 24 -14.98 -16.30 5.18
CA PRO A 24 -14.49 -17.03 6.35
C PRO A 24 -15.10 -18.41 6.55
N GLN A 25 -16.32 -18.62 6.04
CA GLN A 25 -17.02 -19.91 6.12
C GLN A 25 -16.41 -20.98 5.21
N LEU A 26 -15.47 -20.58 4.34
CA LEU A 26 -14.78 -21.45 3.38
C LEU A 26 -13.54 -22.16 3.98
N ASN A 27 -13.42 -22.24 5.31
CA ASN A 27 -12.42 -23.05 6.04
C ASN A 27 -10.98 -22.98 5.51
N GLY A 28 -10.50 -21.78 5.16
CA GLY A 28 -9.11 -21.56 4.72
C GLY A 28 -8.79 -22.14 3.33
N GLU A 29 -9.76 -22.72 2.63
CA GLU A 29 -9.58 -23.15 1.25
C GLU A 29 -9.48 -21.93 0.33
N GLN A 30 -8.64 -22.06 -0.71
CA GLN A 30 -8.62 -21.09 -1.78
C GLN A 30 -9.97 -21.07 -2.50
N PHE A 31 -10.45 -19.88 -2.83
CA PHE A 31 -11.67 -19.67 -3.59
C PHE A 31 -11.39 -18.77 -4.79
N ARG A 32 -12.20 -18.94 -5.84
CA ARG A 32 -12.14 -18.05 -6.99
C ARG A 32 -13.05 -16.86 -6.75
N LEU A 33 -12.52 -15.64 -6.78
CA LEU A 33 -13.30 -14.42 -6.45
C LEU A 33 -14.59 -14.34 -7.26
N ARG A 34 -14.52 -14.65 -8.57
CA ARG A 34 -15.67 -14.60 -9.47
C ARG A 34 -16.82 -15.52 -9.04
N GLU A 35 -16.53 -16.68 -8.46
CA GLU A 35 -17.57 -17.65 -8.09
C GLU A 35 -18.46 -17.13 -6.96
N ILE A 36 -17.89 -16.30 -6.07
CA ILE A 36 -18.61 -15.71 -4.95
C ILE A 36 -19.14 -14.31 -5.30
N SER A 37 -18.34 -13.48 -5.99
CA SER A 37 -18.71 -12.09 -6.27
C SER A 37 -19.73 -11.95 -7.40
N GLN A 38 -19.73 -12.84 -8.38
CA GLN A 38 -20.64 -12.72 -9.54
C GLN A 38 -22.12 -12.77 -9.13
N PRO A 39 -22.60 -13.73 -8.31
CA PRO A 39 -23.98 -13.75 -7.86
C PRO A 39 -24.35 -12.52 -7.02
N LEU A 40 -23.45 -12.04 -6.16
CA LEU A 40 -23.67 -10.85 -5.34
C LEU A 40 -23.88 -9.61 -6.21
N ILE A 41 -23.00 -9.42 -7.21
CA ILE A 41 -23.07 -8.29 -8.14
C ILE A 41 -24.34 -8.37 -8.98
N GLU A 42 -24.70 -9.55 -9.50
CA GLU A 42 -25.90 -9.70 -10.32
C GLU A 42 -27.19 -9.48 -9.52
N ASN A 43 -27.22 -9.88 -8.24
CA ASN A 43 -28.37 -9.62 -7.37
C ASN A 43 -28.48 -8.15 -6.97
N ALA A 44 -27.36 -7.44 -6.84
CA ALA A 44 -27.35 -6.04 -6.45
C ALA A 44 -27.58 -5.06 -7.61
N ILE A 45 -27.32 -5.48 -8.86
CA ILE A 45 -27.53 -4.65 -10.05
C ILE A 45 -28.79 -5.09 -10.79
N PRO A 46 -29.82 -4.23 -10.89
CA PRO A 46 -30.99 -4.49 -11.70
C PRO A 46 -30.60 -4.79 -13.16
N PRO A 47 -31.24 -5.77 -13.84
CA PRO A 47 -30.87 -6.17 -15.19
C PRO A 47 -30.74 -5.01 -16.19
N GLN A 48 -31.63 -4.01 -16.10
CA GLN A 48 -31.64 -2.83 -16.96
C GLN A 48 -30.41 -1.92 -16.81
N ASP A 49 -29.73 -1.97 -15.65
CA ASP A 49 -28.60 -1.09 -15.34
C ASP A 49 -27.25 -1.72 -15.71
N ARG A 50 -27.20 -3.04 -15.94
CA ARG A 50 -25.95 -3.80 -16.12
C ARG A 50 -25.15 -3.36 -17.34
N ASP A 51 -25.83 -3.12 -18.46
CA ASP A 51 -25.22 -2.78 -19.75
C ASP A 51 -25.16 -1.27 -20.02
N VAL A 52 -25.58 -0.44 -19.06
CA VAL A 52 -25.44 1.01 -19.16
C VAL A 52 -23.96 1.36 -19.25
N ILE A 53 -23.59 2.12 -20.29
CA ILE A 53 -22.20 2.50 -20.55
C ILE A 53 -21.84 3.74 -19.73
N ILE A 54 -20.86 3.60 -18.86
CA ILE A 54 -20.23 4.70 -18.14
C ILE A 54 -19.07 5.25 -18.99
N PRO A 55 -19.06 6.54 -19.34
CA PRO A 55 -18.00 7.13 -20.14
C PRO A 55 -16.66 7.18 -19.39
N PHE A 56 -15.56 7.05 -20.13
CA PHE A 56 -14.23 7.31 -19.58
C PHE A 56 -13.97 8.81 -19.41
N GLN A 57 -13.24 9.22 -18.37
CA GLN A 57 -12.94 10.64 -18.11
C GLN A 57 -12.01 11.29 -19.15
N ARG A 58 -11.15 10.51 -19.81
CA ARG A 58 -10.04 11.02 -20.64
C ARG A 58 -9.99 10.42 -22.05
N SER A 59 -10.97 9.60 -22.46
CA SER A 59 -10.97 8.97 -23.79
C SER A 59 -12.37 8.81 -24.35
N LEU A 60 -12.45 8.70 -25.69
CA LEU A 60 -13.65 8.30 -26.40
C LEU A 60 -13.93 6.82 -26.10
N GLY A 61 -15.04 6.54 -25.42
CA GLY A 61 -15.48 5.20 -25.07
C GLY A 61 -16.10 5.13 -23.68
N GLY A 62 -16.41 3.91 -23.26
CA GLY A 62 -16.93 3.65 -21.92
C GLY A 62 -16.93 2.18 -21.55
N GLU A 63 -17.27 1.92 -20.30
CA GLU A 63 -17.32 0.59 -19.70
C GLU A 63 -18.76 0.33 -19.24
N SER A 64 -19.28 -0.89 -19.39
CA SER A 64 -20.58 -1.21 -18.81
C SER A 64 -20.54 -1.08 -17.29
N PHE A 65 -21.68 -0.71 -16.69
CA PHE A 65 -21.80 -0.57 -15.24
C PHE A 65 -21.40 -1.87 -14.53
N LEU A 66 -21.87 -3.02 -15.03
CA LEU A 66 -21.49 -4.34 -14.51
C LEU A 66 -19.98 -4.57 -14.53
N ARG A 67 -19.30 -4.22 -15.64
CA ARG A 67 -17.86 -4.43 -15.77
C ARG A 67 -17.06 -3.46 -14.89
N THR A 68 -17.57 -2.24 -14.70
CA THR A 68 -17.01 -1.25 -13.77
C THR A 68 -17.11 -1.73 -12.31
N VAL A 69 -18.27 -2.27 -11.89
CA VAL A 69 -18.45 -2.83 -10.54
C VAL A 69 -17.52 -4.01 -10.31
N LYS A 70 -17.42 -4.95 -11.27
CA LYS A 70 -16.48 -6.09 -11.20
C LYS A 70 -15.04 -5.64 -11.00
N TRP A 71 -14.64 -4.59 -11.72
CA TRP A 71 -13.30 -4.02 -11.58
C TRP A 71 -13.08 -3.46 -10.18
N TYR A 72 -14.00 -2.65 -9.65
CA TYR A 72 -13.87 -2.12 -8.28
C TYR A 72 -13.86 -3.23 -7.23
N VAL A 73 -14.70 -4.26 -7.36
CA VAL A 73 -14.69 -5.40 -6.43
C VAL A 73 -13.33 -6.10 -6.44
N TYR A 74 -12.76 -6.35 -7.62
CA TYR A 74 -11.42 -6.91 -7.72
C TYR A 74 -10.35 -5.97 -7.14
N ASP A 75 -10.46 -4.67 -7.40
CA ASP A 75 -9.53 -3.66 -6.92
C ASP A 75 -9.55 -3.51 -5.40
N PHE A 76 -10.73 -3.57 -4.76
CA PHE A 76 -10.81 -3.63 -3.31
C PHE A 76 -10.17 -4.91 -2.79
N VAL A 77 -10.66 -6.08 -3.23
CA VAL A 77 -10.21 -7.38 -2.69
C VAL A 77 -8.70 -7.60 -2.84
N ARG A 78 -8.08 -7.13 -3.94
CA ARG A 78 -6.63 -7.29 -4.16
C ARG A 78 -5.78 -6.35 -3.29
N ASN A 79 -6.34 -5.23 -2.83
CA ASN A 79 -5.64 -4.21 -2.04
C ASN A 79 -6.07 -4.26 -0.55
N ASP A 80 -6.84 -5.26 -0.16
CA ASP A 80 -7.42 -5.42 1.16
C ASP A 80 -6.63 -6.45 1.97
N ASN A 81 -6.31 -6.12 3.22
CA ASN A 81 -5.55 -7.00 4.12
C ASN A 81 -6.36 -8.20 4.65
N PHE A 82 -7.63 -8.36 4.26
CA PHE A 82 -8.44 -9.49 4.67
C PHE A 82 -8.19 -10.76 3.85
N TRP A 83 -7.73 -10.62 2.60
CA TRP A 83 -7.50 -11.76 1.70
C TRP A 83 -6.06 -11.80 1.21
N VAL A 84 -5.58 -13.01 0.90
CA VAL A 84 -4.30 -13.22 0.23
C VAL A 84 -4.58 -13.55 -1.24
N ASN A 85 -4.02 -12.75 -2.16
CA ASN A 85 -4.13 -12.98 -3.60
C ASN A 85 -3.15 -14.07 -4.03
N LEU A 86 -3.67 -15.16 -4.58
CA LEU A 86 -2.88 -16.33 -5.03
C LEU A 86 -2.59 -16.31 -6.54
N GLY A 87 -3.05 -15.26 -7.26
CA GLY A 87 -2.99 -15.18 -8.71
C GLY A 87 -4.13 -15.92 -9.40
N GLY A 88 -4.31 -15.67 -10.72
CA GLY A 88 -5.36 -16.34 -11.52
C GLY A 88 -6.81 -16.06 -11.09
N GLY A 89 -7.04 -15.07 -10.23
CA GLY A 89 -8.33 -14.77 -9.61
C GLY A 89 -8.66 -15.62 -8.38
N PHE A 90 -7.68 -16.37 -7.85
CA PHE A 90 -7.80 -17.12 -6.61
C PHE A 90 -7.37 -16.29 -5.41
N PHE A 91 -8.10 -16.44 -4.33
CA PHE A 91 -7.87 -15.79 -3.05
C PHE A 91 -8.09 -16.80 -1.94
N ARG A 92 -7.58 -16.50 -0.76
CA ARG A 92 -7.98 -17.18 0.48
C ARG A 92 -8.08 -16.15 1.59
N ASN A 93 -8.81 -16.48 2.66
CA ASN A 93 -8.80 -15.63 3.85
C ASN A 93 -7.38 -15.56 4.40
N ARG A 94 -6.99 -14.37 4.85
CA ARG A 94 -5.75 -14.20 5.60
C ARG A 94 -5.89 -14.93 6.94
N VAL A 95 -4.92 -15.78 7.27
CA VAL A 95 -4.81 -16.45 8.57
C VAL A 95 -3.69 -15.81 9.39
N GLU A 96 -3.63 -16.10 10.69
CA GLU A 96 -2.59 -15.56 11.60
C GLU A 96 -1.15 -15.79 11.08
N GLN A 97 -0.91 -16.88 10.37
CA GLN A 97 0.42 -17.19 9.79
C GLN A 97 0.79 -16.32 8.57
N ASP A 98 -0.20 -15.67 7.95
CA ASP A 98 0.01 -14.69 6.87
C ASP A 98 0.11 -13.27 7.39
N ILE A 99 -0.23 -13.06 8.67
CA ILE A 99 0.00 -11.81 9.35
C ILE A 99 1.52 -11.74 9.47
N ASP A 100 2.12 -10.99 8.55
CA ASP A 100 3.44 -10.48 8.81
C ASP A 100 3.32 -9.64 10.08
N GLU A 101 3.96 -10.07 11.17
CA GLU A 101 3.99 -9.32 12.43
C GLU A 101 4.40 -7.85 12.19
N ASN A 102 5.15 -7.59 11.10
CA ASN A 102 5.51 -6.27 10.62
C ASN A 102 4.34 -5.46 10.02
N GLU A 103 3.41 -6.07 9.26
CA GLU A 103 2.21 -5.39 8.73
C GLU A 103 1.21 -5.07 9.85
N LEU A 104 1.06 -5.96 10.83
CA LEU A 104 0.18 -5.73 11.99
C LEU A 104 0.71 -4.58 12.86
N GLN A 105 2.03 -4.50 13.03
CA GLN A 105 2.69 -3.35 13.65
C GLN A 105 2.46 -2.08 12.85
N GLU A 106 2.63 -2.09 11.52
CA GLU A 106 2.45 -0.90 10.68
C GLU A 106 0.99 -0.39 10.67
N SER A 107 -0.02 -1.26 10.64
CA SER A 107 -1.43 -0.86 10.68
C SER A 107 -1.87 -0.33 12.06
N ALA A 108 -1.41 -0.94 13.15
CA ALA A 108 -1.69 -0.46 14.51
C ALA A 108 -1.04 0.91 14.78
N LEU A 109 0.07 1.20 14.08
CA LEU A 109 0.77 2.50 14.13
C LEU A 109 0.06 3.59 13.30
N GLU A 110 -0.68 3.26 12.25
CA GLU A 110 -1.46 4.22 11.45
C GLU A 110 -2.81 4.61 12.10
N GLU A 111 -3.45 3.71 12.86
CA GLU A 111 -4.74 3.97 13.53
C GLU A 111 -4.61 4.81 14.83
N GLY A 112 -3.39 5.22 15.20
CA GLY A 112 -3.19 6.16 16.31
C GLY A 112 -3.46 5.57 17.69
N ASP A 113 -3.24 4.26 17.88
CA ASP A 113 -3.24 3.69 19.22
C ASP A 113 -1.98 4.16 19.98
N GLU A 114 -2.19 5.04 20.96
CA GLU A 114 -1.17 5.69 21.80
C GLU A 114 -0.25 4.71 22.55
N THR A 115 -0.55 3.40 22.51
CA THR A 115 0.23 2.35 23.19
C THR A 115 1.39 1.77 22.37
N ALA A 116 1.42 1.94 21.03
CA ALA A 116 2.48 1.37 20.17
C ALA A 116 3.75 2.24 20.05
N SER A 117 3.86 3.26 20.92
CA SER A 117 4.74 4.43 20.81
C SER A 117 6.22 4.22 21.20
N GLU A 118 6.60 3.08 21.78
CA GLU A 118 7.90 2.96 22.48
C GLU A 118 8.91 1.97 21.89
N TYR A 119 8.68 1.45 20.68
CA TYR A 119 9.61 0.46 20.12
C TYR A 119 10.89 1.08 19.57
N ASP A 120 12.00 0.45 19.94
CA ASP A 120 13.31 0.64 19.32
C ASP A 120 13.29 0.03 17.92
N GLY A 121 14.01 0.66 17.01
CA GLY A 121 14.07 0.20 15.63
C GLY A 121 15.16 0.91 14.86
N TRP A 122 15.04 0.84 13.54
CA TRP A 122 15.99 1.36 12.59
C TRP A 122 15.29 2.33 11.66
N ILE A 123 15.87 3.52 11.51
CA ILE A 123 15.65 4.35 10.34
C ILE A 123 16.65 3.90 9.28
N TYR A 124 16.23 3.81 8.04
CA TYR A 124 17.12 3.49 6.93
C TYR A 124 16.91 4.43 5.76
N ALA A 125 17.96 4.60 4.98
CA ALA A 125 17.96 5.34 3.73
C ALA A 125 18.46 4.44 2.61
N TYR A 126 17.72 4.35 1.51
CA TYR A 126 18.15 3.62 0.33
C TYR A 126 17.84 4.35 -0.97
N THR A 127 18.53 3.97 -2.04
CA THR A 127 18.31 4.47 -3.40
C THR A 127 18.48 3.32 -4.40
N PHE A 128 18.41 3.63 -5.69
CA PHE A 128 18.71 2.70 -6.76
C PHE A 128 19.96 3.12 -7.54
N PRO A 129 20.76 2.16 -8.05
CA PRO A 129 21.96 2.45 -8.83
C PRO A 129 21.71 3.42 -9.99
N SER A 130 20.58 3.28 -10.70
CA SER A 130 20.26 4.10 -11.88
C SER A 130 20.00 5.58 -11.59
N ILE A 131 19.55 5.90 -10.38
CA ILE A 131 19.17 7.27 -9.97
C ILE A 131 20.15 7.90 -8.97
N GLN A 132 21.10 7.11 -8.46
CA GLN A 132 22.17 7.61 -7.60
C GLN A 132 23.08 8.55 -8.37
N LYS A 133 23.45 9.66 -7.73
CA LYS A 133 24.46 10.59 -8.27
C LYS A 133 25.68 10.59 -7.37
N SER A 134 26.85 10.65 -7.99
CA SER A 134 28.14 10.82 -7.31
C SER A 134 28.34 12.24 -6.80
N ASP A 135 27.68 13.23 -7.43
CA ASP A 135 27.72 14.63 -7.03
C ASP A 135 26.31 15.24 -7.03
N GLY A 136 26.01 15.98 -5.96
CA GLY A 136 24.73 16.66 -5.74
C GLY A 136 23.57 15.78 -5.25
N PRO A 137 22.38 16.39 -5.03
CA PRO A 137 21.19 15.70 -4.52
C PRO A 137 20.60 14.70 -5.52
N PHE A 138 20.14 13.56 -5.01
CA PHE A 138 19.46 12.51 -5.76
C PHE A 138 18.28 11.92 -4.96
N PRO A 139 17.37 11.16 -5.59
CA PRO A 139 16.25 10.55 -4.88
C PRO A 139 16.72 9.49 -3.88
N ILE A 140 16.38 9.71 -2.62
CA ILE A 140 16.63 8.80 -1.51
C ILE A 140 15.30 8.52 -0.83
N LYS A 141 14.97 7.24 -0.64
CA LYS A 141 13.85 6.83 0.18
C LYS A 141 14.31 6.70 1.63
N VAL A 142 13.54 7.27 2.55
CA VAL A 142 13.79 7.17 3.99
C VAL A 142 12.63 6.43 4.63
N GLY A 143 12.89 5.28 5.24
CA GLY A 143 11.86 4.46 5.88
C GLY A 143 12.30 3.98 7.25
N LYS A 144 11.43 3.18 7.87
CA LYS A 144 11.67 2.57 9.19
C LYS A 144 11.42 1.06 9.19
N THR A 145 12.03 0.38 10.16
CA THR A 145 11.74 -1.01 10.52
C THR A 145 12.04 -1.23 12.00
N VAL A 146 11.37 -2.18 12.65
CA VAL A 146 11.75 -2.66 14.00
C VAL A 146 12.59 -3.93 13.96
N ILE A 147 12.78 -4.50 12.77
CA ILE A 147 13.53 -5.73 12.55
C ILE A 147 14.81 -5.46 11.74
N ASP A 148 15.05 -6.24 10.70
CA ASP A 148 16.19 -6.15 9.79
C ASP A 148 15.92 -5.18 8.63
N VAL A 149 16.88 -4.28 8.39
CA VAL A 149 16.82 -3.27 7.33
C VAL A 149 16.91 -3.91 5.94
N GLU A 150 17.76 -4.91 5.75
CA GLU A 150 17.95 -5.53 4.43
C GLU A 150 16.71 -6.31 3.99
N LEU A 151 16.08 -7.05 4.89
CA LEU A 151 14.83 -7.75 4.64
C LEU A 151 13.73 -6.77 4.25
N ARG A 152 13.52 -5.71 5.06
CA ARG A 152 12.49 -4.70 4.79
C ARG A 152 12.68 -4.02 3.44
N VAL A 153 13.91 -3.59 3.13
CA VAL A 153 14.21 -2.95 1.85
C VAL A 153 13.99 -3.92 0.68
N ARG A 154 14.36 -5.20 0.83
CA ARG A 154 14.14 -6.23 -0.19
C ARG A 154 12.66 -6.46 -0.46
N ASP A 155 11.83 -6.55 0.58
CA ASP A 155 10.40 -6.78 0.42
C ASP A 155 9.69 -5.57 -0.21
N GLN A 156 10.09 -4.34 0.12
CA GLN A 156 9.59 -3.13 -0.55
C GLN A 156 9.91 -3.10 -2.05
N VAL A 157 11.03 -3.67 -2.48
CA VAL A 157 11.42 -3.69 -3.91
C VAL A 157 10.82 -4.88 -4.66
N ARG A 158 10.51 -6.01 -4.00
CA ARG A 158 9.84 -7.16 -4.66
C ARG A 158 8.49 -6.81 -5.31
N GLY A 159 7.78 -5.82 -4.76
CA GLY A 159 6.53 -5.31 -5.34
C GLY A 159 6.71 -4.26 -6.45
N ALA A 160 7.91 -3.72 -6.63
CA ALA A 160 8.21 -2.73 -7.65
C ALA A 160 8.68 -3.43 -8.94
N ALA A 161 8.15 -3.04 -10.10
CA ALA A 161 8.56 -3.56 -11.41
C ALA A 161 9.96 -3.05 -11.86
N LEU A 162 10.90 -2.89 -10.92
CA LEU A 162 12.26 -2.40 -11.14
C LEU A 162 13.23 -3.57 -11.16
N PHE A 163 14.00 -3.70 -12.25
CA PHE A 163 14.99 -4.77 -12.46
C PHE A 163 16.35 -4.49 -11.79
N GLU A 164 16.39 -3.61 -10.80
CA GLU A 164 17.62 -3.23 -10.11
C GLU A 164 17.52 -3.42 -8.60
N ASN A 165 18.62 -3.90 -8.00
CA ASN A 165 18.71 -4.09 -6.56
C ASN A 165 18.90 -2.74 -5.86
N PRO A 166 18.18 -2.47 -4.76
CA PRO A 166 18.36 -1.24 -4.00
C PRO A 166 19.74 -1.21 -3.33
N ILE A 167 20.27 -0.01 -3.15
CA ILE A 167 21.49 0.26 -2.39
C ILE A 167 21.07 0.90 -1.07
N ILE A 168 21.29 0.21 0.04
CA ILE A 168 21.16 0.79 1.38
C ILE A 168 22.33 1.74 1.59
N LEU A 169 22.02 3.02 1.79
CA LEU A 169 23.00 4.09 1.97
C LEU A 169 23.42 4.22 3.43
N ALA A 170 22.48 4.03 4.36
CA ALA A 170 22.72 4.05 5.79
C ALA A 170 21.53 3.49 6.56
N SER A 171 21.80 3.13 7.82
CA SER A 171 20.81 2.78 8.83
C SER A 171 21.22 3.36 10.18
N TRP A 172 20.24 3.77 10.99
CA TRP A 172 20.41 4.37 12.31
C TRP A 172 19.48 3.71 13.29
N GLN A 173 20.02 3.15 14.36
CA GLN A 173 19.22 2.63 15.45
C GLN A 173 18.65 3.81 16.25
N VAL A 174 17.34 3.79 16.50
CA VAL A 174 16.59 4.87 17.15
C VAL A 174 15.63 4.28 18.18
N HIS A 175 15.34 5.07 19.22
CA HIS A 175 14.21 4.84 20.10
C HIS A 175 12.95 5.44 19.49
N ARG A 176 11.77 4.89 19.81
CA ARG A 176 10.47 5.40 19.34
C ARG A 176 10.47 5.60 17.81
N VAL A 177 10.83 4.54 17.08
CA VAL A 177 11.19 4.60 15.65
C VAL A 177 10.13 5.29 14.79
N THR A 178 8.84 5.11 15.11
CA THR A 178 7.73 5.76 14.42
C THR A 178 7.75 7.28 14.56
N TYR A 179 7.89 7.80 15.77
CA TYR A 179 7.95 9.26 15.98
C TYR A 179 9.21 9.86 15.35
N THR A 180 10.32 9.15 15.46
CA THR A 180 11.59 9.56 14.87
C THR A 180 11.47 9.66 13.35
N GLU A 181 10.90 8.65 12.68
CA GLU A 181 10.63 8.68 11.24
C GLU A 181 9.70 9.84 10.85
N MET A 182 8.57 10.00 11.54
CA MET A 182 7.61 11.07 11.27
C MET A 182 8.24 12.46 11.39
N ALA A 183 9.10 12.66 12.40
CA ALA A 183 9.84 13.90 12.59
C ALA A 183 10.84 14.15 11.45
N ILE A 184 11.55 13.10 10.99
CA ILE A 184 12.47 13.17 9.86
C ILE A 184 11.70 13.56 8.59
N HIS A 185 10.62 12.85 8.25
CA HIS A 185 9.82 13.11 7.06
C HIS A 185 9.23 14.53 7.09
N SER A 186 8.66 14.95 8.21
CA SER A 186 8.12 16.30 8.39
C SER A 186 9.20 17.36 8.19
N THR A 187 10.39 17.15 8.74
CA THR A 187 11.53 18.06 8.58
C THR A 187 12.00 18.16 7.13
N LEU A 188 12.13 17.03 6.43
CA LEU A 188 12.55 16.99 5.03
C LEU A 188 11.50 17.62 4.11
N LYS A 189 10.20 17.40 4.39
CA LYS A 189 9.08 18.07 3.69
C LYS A 189 9.10 19.58 3.91
N ALA A 190 9.28 20.04 5.14
CA ALA A 190 9.37 21.46 5.46
C ALA A 190 10.55 22.16 4.76
N ARG A 191 11.61 21.41 4.42
CA ARG A 191 12.76 21.88 3.62
C ARG A 191 12.52 21.84 2.10
N GLY A 192 11.34 21.44 1.64
CA GLY A 192 11.01 21.34 0.21
C GLY A 192 11.77 20.23 -0.53
N LEU A 193 12.26 19.22 0.20
CA LEU A 193 13.07 18.12 -0.37
C LEU A 193 12.21 16.95 -0.86
N TRP A 194 10.91 16.96 -0.57
CA TRP A 194 9.99 15.88 -0.92
C TRP A 194 9.68 15.83 -2.42
N ILE A 195 9.59 14.62 -2.96
CA ILE A 195 9.26 14.36 -4.37
C ILE A 195 7.78 13.95 -4.45
N ASP A 196 6.93 14.88 -4.89
CA ASP A 196 5.46 14.72 -4.92
C ASP A 196 4.98 13.68 -5.96
N ASP A 197 5.74 13.47 -7.03
CA ASP A 197 5.42 12.56 -8.14
C ASP A 197 6.11 11.18 -8.05
N ALA A 198 6.74 10.86 -6.92
CA ALA A 198 7.42 9.59 -6.72
C ALA A 198 6.46 8.43 -6.36
N PRO A 199 6.83 7.17 -6.67
CA PRO A 199 6.10 5.99 -6.20
C PRO A 199 6.28 5.82 -4.68
N GLY A 200 5.36 6.39 -3.91
CA GLY A 200 5.34 6.35 -2.44
C GLY A 200 5.60 7.71 -1.79
N ARG A 201 5.20 7.88 -0.52
CA ARG A 201 5.19 9.19 0.18
C ARG A 201 6.53 9.60 0.83
N GLU A 202 7.58 8.82 0.60
CA GLU A 202 8.79 8.79 1.43
C GLU A 202 10.08 9.04 0.65
N TRP A 203 9.96 9.57 -0.57
CA TRP A 203 11.09 9.88 -1.45
C TRP A 203 11.48 11.35 -1.34
N PHE A 204 12.78 11.59 -1.20
CA PHE A 204 13.34 12.91 -1.02
C PHE A 204 14.53 13.15 -1.97
N LYS A 205 14.56 14.30 -2.64
CA LYS A 205 15.69 14.72 -3.47
C LYS A 205 16.72 15.42 -2.59
N THR A 206 17.68 14.65 -2.07
CA THR A 206 18.60 15.12 -1.04
C THR A 206 19.95 14.39 -1.09
N THR A 207 20.80 14.60 -0.09
CA THR A 207 22.07 13.89 0.10
C THR A 207 22.05 13.10 1.40
N LEU A 208 22.85 12.02 1.47
CA LEU A 208 22.99 11.22 2.69
C LEU A 208 23.47 12.06 3.89
N ALA A 209 24.36 13.03 3.64
CA ALA A 209 24.83 13.95 4.67
C ALA A 209 23.67 14.77 5.28
N THR A 210 22.73 15.25 4.45
CA THR A 210 21.57 16.02 4.92
C THR A 210 20.65 15.16 5.78
N ILE A 211 20.40 13.91 5.37
CA ILE A 211 19.59 12.96 6.16
C ILE A 211 20.26 12.67 7.50
N SER A 212 21.58 12.41 7.50
CA SER A 212 22.35 12.14 8.71
C SER A 212 22.27 13.29 9.72
N VAL A 213 22.33 14.55 9.26
CA VAL A 213 22.16 15.72 10.13
C VAL A 213 20.74 15.80 10.70
N VAL A 214 19.72 15.53 9.89
CA VAL A 214 18.31 15.56 10.36
C VAL A 214 18.08 14.48 11.41
N VAL A 215 18.55 13.25 11.16
CA VAL A 215 18.48 12.14 12.12
C VAL A 215 19.19 12.51 13.42
N GLY A 216 20.43 13.00 13.34
CA GLY A 216 21.20 13.42 14.51
C GLY A 216 20.52 14.51 15.34
N ASN A 217 19.85 15.48 14.70
CA ASN A 217 19.12 16.55 15.40
C ASN A 217 17.85 16.07 16.10
N ILE A 218 17.28 14.93 15.68
CA ILE A 218 16.07 14.36 16.28
C ILE A 218 16.43 13.39 17.41
N GLN A 219 17.58 12.73 17.31
CA GLN A 219 18.08 11.81 18.35
C GLN A 219 18.81 12.49 19.50
N GLY A 220 19.37 13.69 19.29
CA GLY A 220 20.07 14.48 20.31
C GLY A 220 19.11 15.34 21.13
#